data_AF-A0A2V9PTQ5-F1
#
_entry.id   AF-A0A2V9PTQ5-F1
#
_cell.length_a   1.000
_cell.length_b   1.000
_cell.length_c   1.000
_cell.angle_alpha   90.00
_cell.angle_beta   90.00
_cell.angle_gamma   90.00
#
_symmetry.space_group_name_H-M   'P 1'
#
loop_
_entity.id
_entity.type
_entity.pdbx_description
1 polymer ?
#
loop_
_entity_poly.entity_id
_entity_poly.type
_entity_poly.pdbx_seq_one_letter_code
_entity_poly.pdbx_strand_id
1 'polypeptide(L)'
;MVSTVTRLASVDILRGLVMIIMALDHTRDFLTNVPFPPELIPNTNAALFFTRFITHFCAPVFAFLAGTGAFLATSRGKSVHQVSRFFFTRGLWLIFLELTIIDFSWTFTPWDAGAVIWILGWSMVCMALIVRLPVRWIAVFGVGM
;
A
#
# COMPACT_ATOMS: atom_id res chain seq x y z
N MET A 1 27.32 4.95 -22.92
CA MET A 1 26.50 3.71 -22.92
C MET A 1 25.53 3.83 -21.76
N VAL A 2 24.26 4.17 -22.02
CA VAL A 2 23.25 4.31 -20.96
C VAL A 2 22.96 2.90 -20.44
N SER A 3 23.36 2.62 -19.21
CA SER A 3 22.97 1.39 -18.51
C SER A 3 21.44 1.37 -18.43
N THR A 4 20.80 0.52 -19.23
CA THR A 4 19.39 0.20 -19.06
C THR A 4 19.25 -0.47 -17.71
N VAL A 5 18.72 0.25 -16.72
CA VAL A 5 18.43 -0.31 -15.40
C VAL A 5 17.41 -1.44 -15.58
N THR A 6 17.88 -2.68 -15.53
CA THR A 6 17.03 -3.86 -15.69
C THR A 6 15.99 -3.91 -14.57
N ARG A 7 14.72 -3.88 -14.93
CA ARG A 7 13.61 -4.05 -13.97
C ARG A 7 13.70 -5.43 -13.32
N LEU A 8 13.34 -5.51 -12.04
CA LEU A 8 13.32 -6.78 -11.32
C LEU A 8 11.96 -7.44 -11.53
N ALA A 9 11.89 -8.41 -12.44
CA ALA A 9 10.65 -9.05 -12.85
C ALA A 9 9.87 -9.64 -11.67
N SER A 10 10.55 -10.26 -10.70
CA SER A 10 9.93 -10.84 -9.50
C SER A 10 9.14 -9.80 -8.68
N VAL A 11 9.65 -8.58 -8.53
CA VAL A 11 8.97 -7.49 -7.80
C VAL A 11 7.77 -7.00 -8.58
N ASP A 12 7.90 -6.85 -9.90
CA ASP A 12 6.80 -6.39 -10.75
C ASP A 12 5.66 -7.44 -10.81
N ILE A 13 5.99 -8.73 -10.90
CA ILE A 13 5.02 -9.84 -10.86
C ILE A 13 4.31 -9.89 -9.52
N LEU A 14 5.04 -9.83 -8.40
CA LEU A 14 4.43 -9.89 -7.07
C LEU A 14 3.49 -8.70 -6.82
N ARG A 15 3.87 -7.49 -7.23
CA ARG A 15 2.99 -6.32 -7.17
C ARG A 15 1.71 -6.53 -7.98
N GLY A 16 1.85 -7.03 -9.21
CA GLY A 16 0.72 -7.33 -10.09
C GLY A 16 -0.24 -8.34 -9.48
N LEU A 17 0.29 -9.45 -8.97
CA LEU A 17 -0.49 -10.48 -8.30
C LEU A 17 -1.26 -9.92 -7.09
N VAL A 18 -0.59 -9.13 -6.25
CA VAL A 18 -1.22 -8.53 -5.07
C VAL A 18 -2.32 -7.54 -5.46
N MET A 19 -2.15 -6.74 -6.53
CA MET A 19 -3.23 -5.86 -7.02
C MET A 19 -4.46 -6.65 -7.47
N ILE A 20 -4.25 -7.77 -8.18
CA ILE A 20 -5.35 -8.63 -8.64
C ILE A 20 -6.09 -9.22 -7.44
N ILE A 21 -5.35 -9.75 -6.45
CA ILE A 21 -5.96 -10.33 -5.24
C ILE A 21 -6.68 -9.24 -4.44
N MET A 22 -6.10 -8.06 -4.28
CA MET A 22 -6.72 -6.94 -3.55
C MET A 22 -8.07 -6.52 -4.15
N ALA A 23 -8.24 -6.63 -5.48
CA ALA A 23 -9.52 -6.36 -6.13
C ALA A 23 -10.65 -7.28 -5.64
N LEU A 24 -10.33 -8.49 -5.14
CA LEU A 24 -11.33 -9.37 -4.53
C LEU A 24 -11.93 -8.76 -3.25
N ASP A 25 -11.11 -8.13 -2.40
CA ASP A 25 -11.60 -7.50 -1.15
C ASP A 25 -12.55 -6.34 -1.48
N HIS A 26 -12.22 -5.54 -2.50
CA HIS A 26 -13.01 -4.38 -2.91
C HIS A 26 -14.26 -4.71 -3.72
N THR A 27 -14.32 -5.88 -4.38
CA THR A 27 -15.52 -6.31 -5.11
C THR A 27 -16.53 -7.01 -4.20
N ARG A 28 -16.10 -7.55 -3.06
CA ARG A 28 -16.96 -8.24 -2.08
C ARG A 28 -18.15 -7.37 -1.65
N ASP A 29 -17.90 -6.09 -1.37
CA ASP A 29 -18.93 -5.17 -0.85
C ASP A 29 -20.04 -4.90 -1.89
N PHE A 30 -19.80 -5.20 -3.18
CA PHE A 30 -20.79 -5.11 -4.25
C PHE A 30 -21.49 -6.45 -4.54
N LEU A 31 -20.86 -7.56 -4.21
CA LEU A 31 -21.37 -8.91 -4.49
C LEU A 31 -22.07 -9.55 -3.28
N THR A 32 -21.92 -8.97 -2.09
CA THR A 32 -22.48 -9.50 -0.84
C THR A 32 -23.12 -8.39 -0.03
N ASN A 33 -24.23 -8.70 0.67
CA ASN A 33 -24.89 -7.79 1.60
C ASN A 33 -24.59 -8.16 3.06
N VAL A 34 -23.35 -8.56 3.35
CA VAL A 34 -22.94 -9.02 4.68
C VAL A 34 -22.55 -7.80 5.53
N PRO A 35 -23.29 -7.46 6.60
CA PRO A 35 -23.06 -6.24 7.37
C PRO A 35 -22.01 -6.41 8.49
N PHE A 36 -21.30 -7.53 8.52
CA PHE A 36 -20.33 -7.88 9.56
C PHE A 36 -18.96 -8.19 8.96
N PRO A 37 -17.86 -8.05 9.73
CA PRO A 37 -16.53 -8.42 9.27
C PRO A 37 -16.47 -9.90 8.85
N PRO A 38 -15.98 -10.22 7.63
CA PRO A 38 -15.79 -11.58 7.14
C PRO A 38 -15.02 -12.54 8.06
N GLU A 39 -14.15 -12.00 8.90
CA GLU A 39 -13.31 -12.71 9.86
C GLU A 39 -14.03 -13.05 11.18
N LEU A 40 -15.26 -12.58 11.38
CA LEU A 40 -16.01 -12.79 12.61
C LEU A 40 -16.63 -14.21 12.64
N ILE A 41 -15.92 -15.13 13.31
CA ILE A 41 -16.21 -16.57 13.35
C ILE A 41 -17.69 -16.92 13.66
N PRO A 42 -18.39 -16.26 14.60
CA PRO A 42 -19.77 -16.61 14.91
C PRO A 42 -20.75 -16.46 13.73
N ASN A 43 -20.42 -15.59 12.76
CA ASN A 43 -21.33 -15.21 11.67
C ASN A 43 -20.78 -15.52 10.27
N THR A 44 -19.52 -15.95 10.16
CA THR A 44 -18.87 -16.19 8.86
C THR A 44 -19.08 -17.62 8.33
N ASN A 45 -18.77 -17.82 7.06
CA ASN A 45 -18.62 -19.13 6.46
C ASN A 45 -17.22 -19.28 5.87
N ALA A 46 -16.82 -20.52 5.55
CA ALA A 46 -15.47 -20.80 5.05
C ALA A 46 -15.11 -19.95 3.82
N ALA A 47 -16.00 -19.82 2.84
CA ALA A 47 -15.74 -19.06 1.62
C ALA A 47 -15.49 -17.58 1.91
N LEU A 48 -16.35 -16.95 2.72
CA LEU A 48 -16.25 -15.55 3.11
C LEU A 48 -14.97 -15.29 3.93
N PHE A 49 -14.67 -16.15 4.90
CA PHE A 49 -13.43 -16.09 5.67
C PHE A 49 -12.19 -16.16 4.76
N PHE A 50 -12.13 -17.12 3.84
CA PHE A 50 -10.97 -17.28 2.97
C PHE A 50 -10.77 -16.12 2.00
N THR A 51 -11.84 -15.48 1.52
CA THR A 51 -11.71 -14.26 0.69
C THR A 51 -11.02 -13.13 1.45
N ARG A 52 -11.34 -12.95 2.74
CA ARG A 52 -10.69 -11.97 3.61
C ARG A 52 -9.28 -12.39 4.03
N PHE A 53 -9.10 -13.66 4.37
CA PHE A 53 -7.81 -14.19 4.79
C PHE A 53 -6.73 -13.99 3.72
N ILE A 54 -7.02 -14.33 2.47
CA ILE A 54 -6.06 -14.20 1.37
C ILE A 54 -5.75 -12.73 1.08
N THR A 55 -6.74 -11.85 1.17
CA THR A 55 -6.58 -10.41 0.90
C THR A 55 -5.89 -9.65 2.03
N HIS A 56 -5.93 -10.16 3.27
CA HIS A 56 -5.25 -9.57 4.42
C HIS A 56 -3.75 -9.35 4.20
N PHE A 57 -3.10 -10.24 3.46
CA PHE A 57 -1.67 -10.14 3.15
C PHE A 57 -1.34 -9.06 2.10
N CYS A 58 -2.33 -8.53 1.39
CA CYS A 58 -2.08 -7.60 0.29
C CYS A 58 -1.47 -6.29 0.77
N ALA A 59 -2.00 -5.69 1.85
CA ALA A 59 -1.49 -4.44 2.39
C ALA A 59 -0.06 -4.56 2.95
N PRO A 60 0.27 -5.57 3.79
CA PRO A 60 1.64 -5.80 4.26
C PRO A 60 2.65 -6.01 3.13
N VAL A 61 2.29 -6.78 2.09
CA VAL A 61 3.17 -7.01 0.94
C VAL A 61 3.39 -5.71 0.16
N PHE A 62 2.36 -4.89 -0.02
CA PHE A 62 2.51 -3.58 -0.67
C PHE A 62 3.45 -2.65 0.10
N ALA A 63 3.29 -2.57 1.43
CA ALA A 63 4.17 -1.77 2.28
C ALA A 63 5.63 -2.27 2.21
N PHE A 64 5.83 -3.59 2.29
CA PHE A 64 7.15 -4.21 2.16
C PHE A 64 7.80 -3.92 0.79
N LEU A 65 7.04 -4.03 -0.30
CA LEU A 65 7.55 -3.75 -1.65
C LEU A 65 7.78 -2.26 -1.92
N ALA A 66 7.10 -1.37 -1.20
CA ALA A 66 7.41 0.06 -1.23
C ALA A 66 8.78 0.34 -0.60
N GLY A 67 9.05 -0.22 0.58
CA GLY A 67 10.36 -0.12 1.25
C GLY A 67 11.49 -0.78 0.44
N THR A 68 11.27 -1.99 -0.05
CA THR A 68 12.21 -2.70 -0.95
C THR A 68 12.49 -1.87 -2.22
N GLY A 69 11.45 -1.26 -2.79
CA GLY A 69 11.59 -0.37 -3.93
C GLY A 69 12.44 0.87 -3.63
N ALA A 70 12.32 1.45 -2.44
CA ALA A 70 13.13 2.57 -1.98
C ALA A 70 14.62 2.19 -1.91
N PHE A 71 14.92 1.05 -1.27
CA PHE A 71 16.29 0.55 -1.14
C PHE A 71 16.91 0.22 -2.49
N LEU A 72 16.18 -0.49 -3.36
CA LEU A 72 16.68 -0.81 -4.71
C LEU A 72 16.88 0.46 -5.56
N ALA A 73 16.03 1.47 -5.39
CA ALA A 73 16.19 2.75 -6.06
C ALA A 73 17.50 3.46 -5.66
N THR A 74 17.80 3.54 -4.37
CA THR A 74 19.04 4.15 -3.87
C THR A 74 20.27 3.35 -4.26
N SER A 75 20.23 2.02 -4.13
CA SER A 75 21.36 1.14 -4.49
C SER A 75 21.67 1.12 -5.99
N ARG A 76 20.74 1.55 -6.83
CA ARG A 76 20.90 1.68 -8.29
C ARG A 76 21.20 3.12 -8.73
N GLY A 77 21.62 3.99 -7.81
CA GLY A 77 22.14 5.33 -8.13
C GLY A 77 21.14 6.47 -8.05
N LYS A 78 19.89 6.26 -7.62
CA LYS A 78 19.00 7.40 -7.29
C LYS A 78 19.46 8.02 -5.98
N SER A 79 19.55 9.35 -5.95
CA SER A 79 19.82 10.08 -4.72
C SER A 79 18.69 9.91 -3.71
N VAL A 80 19.02 10.00 -2.42
CA VAL A 80 18.04 10.01 -1.33
C VAL A 80 17.01 11.13 -1.52
N HIS A 81 17.43 12.28 -2.05
CA HIS A 81 16.52 13.40 -2.35
C HIS A 81 15.49 13.03 -3.44
N GLN A 82 15.91 12.34 -4.51
CA GLN A 82 14.99 11.87 -5.55
C GLN A 82 13.96 10.86 -5.00
N VAL A 83 14.40 9.92 -4.15
CA VAL A 83 13.50 8.94 -3.53
C VAL A 83 12.56 9.60 -2.53
N SER A 84 13.06 10.52 -1.70
CA SER A 84 12.26 11.32 -0.77
C SER A 84 11.18 12.13 -1.50
N ARG A 85 11.55 12.86 -2.56
CA ARG A 85 10.59 13.62 -3.38
C ARG A 85 9.54 12.72 -4.04
N PHE A 86 9.94 11.54 -4.52
CA PHE A 86 9.02 10.56 -5.09
C PHE A 86 7.95 10.13 -4.08
N PHE A 87 8.36 9.77 -2.86
CA PHE A 87 7.42 9.39 -1.80
C PHE A 87 6.52 10.54 -1.38
N PHE A 88 7.09 11.74 -1.17
CA PHE A 88 6.33 12.91 -0.74
C PHE A 88 5.26 13.30 -1.76
N THR A 89 5.64 13.46 -3.03
CA THR A 89 4.71 13.88 -4.08
C THR A 89 3.60 12.85 -4.31
N ARG A 90 3.93 11.55 -4.36
CA ARG A 90 2.92 10.51 -4.52
C ARG A 90 2.04 10.35 -3.29
N GLY A 91 2.59 10.46 -2.09
CA GLY A 91 1.81 10.43 -0.85
C GLY A 91 0.75 11.51 -0.81
N LEU A 92 1.11 12.75 -1.16
CA LEU A 92 0.16 13.85 -1.27
C LEU A 92 -0.90 13.61 -2.35
N TRP A 93 -0.53 13.05 -3.50
CA TRP A 93 -1.50 12.66 -4.53
C TRP A 93 -2.48 11.59 -4.04
N LEU A 94 -2.03 10.59 -3.28
CA LEU A 94 -2.92 9.57 -2.71
C LEU A 94 -3.88 10.17 -1.69
N ILE A 95 -3.39 11.03 -0.79
CA ILE A 95 -4.22 11.73 0.19
C ILE A 95 -5.28 12.58 -0.52
N PHE A 96 -4.87 13.33 -1.54
CA PHE A 96 -5.78 14.16 -2.33
C PHE A 96 -6.84 13.30 -3.03
N LEU A 97 -6.43 12.27 -3.77
CA LEU A 97 -7.35 11.39 -4.50
C LEU A 97 -8.35 10.71 -3.58
N GLU A 98 -7.91 10.30 -2.39
CA GLU A 98 -8.81 9.73 -1.39
C GLU A 98 -9.92 10.71 -1.02
N LEU A 99 -9.53 11.88 -0.51
CA LEU A 99 -10.44 12.85 0.06
C LEU A 99 -11.39 13.47 -0.98
N THR A 100 -11.08 13.34 -2.27
CA THR A 100 -11.91 13.92 -3.34
C THR A 100 -12.68 12.88 -4.14
N ILE A 101 -12.01 11.85 -4.67
CA ILE A 101 -12.61 10.95 -5.66
C ILE A 101 -13.04 9.66 -5.00
N ILE A 102 -12.15 9.03 -4.22
CA ILE A 102 -12.39 7.69 -3.70
C ILE A 102 -13.43 7.69 -2.60
N ASP A 103 -13.27 8.53 -1.58
CA ASP A 103 -14.24 8.66 -0.48
C ASP A 103 -15.64 8.94 -1.03
N PHE A 104 -15.77 9.95 -1.90
CA PHE A 104 -17.01 10.25 -2.60
C PHE A 104 -17.56 9.06 -3.43
N SER A 105 -16.70 8.28 -4.09
CA SER A 105 -17.15 7.12 -4.89
C SER A 105 -17.71 5.98 -4.04
N TRP A 106 -17.30 5.90 -2.76
CA TRP A 106 -17.77 4.88 -1.83
C TRP A 106 -19.00 5.32 -1.04
N THR A 107 -19.01 6.55 -0.53
CA THR A 107 -20.00 7.03 0.44
C THR A 107 -21.00 8.03 -0.15
N PHE A 108 -20.70 8.60 -1.33
CA PHE A 108 -21.39 9.77 -1.89
C PHE A 108 -21.40 11.01 -0.98
N THR A 109 -20.58 11.01 0.08
CA THR A 109 -20.40 12.11 1.03
C THR A 109 -18.93 12.51 1.04
N PRO A 110 -18.58 13.76 0.72
CA PRO A 110 -17.19 14.19 0.73
C PRO A 110 -16.67 14.33 2.16
N TRP A 111 -15.43 13.87 2.39
CA TRP A 111 -14.69 13.94 3.66
C TRP A 111 -15.29 13.11 4.79
N ASP A 112 -15.95 12.01 4.46
CA ASP A 112 -16.65 11.16 5.42
C ASP A 112 -15.68 10.19 6.12
N ALA A 113 -14.83 9.50 5.36
CA ALA A 113 -13.84 8.57 5.92
C ALA A 113 -12.53 8.46 5.11
N GLY A 114 -11.43 8.19 5.82
CA GLY A 114 -10.15 7.81 5.19
C GLY A 114 -9.99 6.30 5.18
N ALA A 115 -9.93 5.68 4.01
CA ALA A 115 -9.70 4.25 3.84
C ALA A 115 -8.19 3.95 3.66
N VAL A 116 -7.88 2.77 3.11
CA VAL A 116 -6.51 2.24 3.04
C VAL A 116 -5.58 3.14 2.21
N ILE A 117 -6.08 3.79 1.15
CA ILE A 117 -5.26 4.68 0.31
C ILE A 117 -4.83 5.92 1.08
N TRP A 118 -5.68 6.44 1.97
CA TRP A 118 -5.35 7.57 2.84
C TRP A 118 -4.15 7.28 3.75
N ILE A 119 -4.21 6.16 4.48
CA ILE A 119 -3.13 5.78 5.41
C ILE A 119 -1.85 5.42 4.66
N LEU A 120 -1.96 4.84 3.46
CA LEU A 120 -0.81 4.63 2.57
C LEU A 120 -0.20 5.97 2.13
N GLY A 121 -1.02 6.97 1.80
CA GLY A 121 -0.57 8.31 1.46
C GLY A 121 0.25 8.96 2.58
N TRP A 122 -0.26 8.93 3.81
CA TRP A 122 0.49 9.40 4.99
C TRP A 122 1.74 8.60 5.26
N SER A 123 1.69 7.28 5.10
CA SER A 123 2.85 6.41 5.22
C SER A 123 3.95 6.79 4.22
N MET A 124 3.58 7.14 2.98
CA MET A 124 4.53 7.64 1.98
C MET A 124 5.10 9.02 2.37
N VAL A 125 4.29 9.93 2.91
CA VAL A 125 4.78 11.22 3.41
C VAL A 125 5.78 11.03 4.55
N CYS A 126 5.50 10.14 5.51
CA CYS A 126 6.42 9.78 6.58
C CYS A 126 7.71 9.14 6.03
N MET A 127 7.59 8.21 5.06
CA MET A 127 8.71 7.58 4.39
C MET A 127 9.63 8.58 3.68
N ALA A 128 9.09 9.68 3.16
CA ALA A 128 9.89 10.75 2.56
C ALA A 128 10.89 11.38 3.55
N LEU A 129 10.58 11.35 4.85
CA LEU A 129 11.48 11.79 5.93
C LEU A 129 12.37 10.64 6.39
N ILE A 130 11.80 9.45 6.64
CA ILE A 130 12.50 8.28 7.16
C ILE A 130 13.65 7.84 6.24
N VAL A 131 13.47 7.92 4.92
CA VAL A 131 14.52 7.53 3.95
C VAL A 131 15.80 8.37 4.05
N ARG A 132 15.74 9.53 4.71
CA ARG A 132 16.90 10.40 4.95
C ARG A 132 17.71 9.98 6.18
N LEU A 133 17.15 9.11 7.02
CA LEU A 133 17.84 8.60 8.19
C LEU A 133 18.90 7.57 7.80
N PRO A 134 20.00 7.46 8.56
CA PRO A 134 20.96 6.38 8.36
C PRO A 134 20.30 5.04 8.66
N VAL A 135 20.72 3.99 7.92
CA VAL A 135 20.13 2.63 7.96
C VAL A 135 19.97 2.07 9.38
N ARG A 136 20.87 2.42 10.31
CA ARG A 136 20.78 2.01 11.73
C ARG A 136 19.44 2.38 12.37
N TRP A 137 18.94 3.59 12.13
CA TRP A 137 17.68 4.06 12.72
C TRP A 137 16.49 3.41 12.03
N ILE A 138 16.58 3.23 10.71
CA ILE A 138 15.56 2.51 9.94
C ILE A 138 15.42 1.06 10.44
N ALA A 139 16.55 0.39 10.72
CA ALA A 139 16.56 -0.96 11.27
C ALA A 139 15.95 -1.02 12.68
N VAL A 140 16.25 -0.05 13.55
CA VAL A 140 15.63 0.06 14.89
C VAL A 140 14.11 0.22 14.77
N PHE A 141 13.63 1.12 13.89
CA PHE A 141 12.19 1.26 13.65
C PHE A 141 11.57 -0.03 13.09
N GLY A 142 12.26 -0.72 12.18
CA GLY A 142 11.76 -1.95 11.57
C GLY A 142 11.71 -3.15 12.52
N VAL A 143 12.62 -3.23 13.50
CA VAL A 143 12.62 -4.30 14.53
C VAL A 143 11.64 -3.99 15.68
N GLY A 144 11.38 -2.72 15.95
CA GLY A 144 10.49 -2.30 17.03
C GLY A 144 8.99 -2.34 16.71
N MET A 145 8.61 -2.60 15.45
CA MET A 145 7.22 -2.76 14.99
C MET A 145 6.85 -4.24 14.91
#